data_AF-A0AAU9JSY7-F1
#
_entry.id   AF-A0AAU9JSY7-F1
#
_cell.length_a   1.000
_cell.length_b   1.000
_cell.length_c   1.000
_cell.angle_alpha   90.00
_cell.angle_beta   90.00
_cell.angle_gamma   90.00
#
_symmetry.space_group_name_H-M   'P 1'
#
loop_
_entity.id
_entity.type
_entity.pdbx_description
1 polymer ?
#
loop_
_entity_poly.entity_id
_entity_poly.type
_entity_poly.pdbx_seq_one_letter_code
_entity_poly.pdbx_strand_id
1 'polypeptide(L)'
;MVEPSIENLSFKIGKFNLQVDKSLLFQSRITIPLKPSQIISIPCFSSENPIFPKYSFTLVDSPSKQKLKLKTFSVFIIPQGQENSWSFSEIEGQRDLLKTVNTSRLLFVKLNHGFEFSTMQAIQQELSEIAQFLAPPMGKSSRIAFMTNGDIGERAVVFQNGNMIIEDVKEEETYLRQLIYLTNVNQIQSEIKLKQVLNTDSPLHAENSPAVKQGGLLEADYSTLTCEWLKVMLFSLAFNSNTIFGNEEMINVLILGAGGGVFSSFLLSHFQNIQVFAVDIDSSLIDIGRRFFGAKESNRQQIIIEDALVFVENCRDLQFDLVFLDICAADSHIPTPPPPFTSQDFLRKLKNLMTENCVLSINTFGTAHQKENSIKEILKSFESLYKISCKEDTNDILFCLKKIITQSQIEDNLKIIEERKTWDSSLNLSDYLSALKLETPKSS
;
A
#
# COMPACT_ATOMS: atom_id res chain seq x y z
N MET A 1 -16.59 -10.37 19.54
CA MET A 1 -16.49 -9.51 20.73
C MET A 1 -16.40 -8.08 20.22
N VAL A 2 -17.36 -7.23 20.56
CA VAL A 2 -17.31 -5.80 20.22
C VAL A 2 -16.19 -5.20 21.05
N GLU A 3 -15.17 -4.62 20.42
CA GLU A 3 -14.15 -3.87 21.15
C GLU A 3 -14.84 -2.79 22.00
N PRO A 4 -14.43 -2.57 23.26
CA PRO A 4 -15.01 -1.52 24.08
C PRO A 4 -14.85 -0.18 23.35
N SER A 5 -15.93 0.60 23.26
CA SER A 5 -15.89 1.93 22.67
C SER A 5 -14.83 2.77 23.39
N ILE A 6 -13.72 3.05 22.71
CA ILE A 6 -12.64 3.87 23.25
C ILE A 6 -13.17 5.30 23.38
N GLU A 7 -13.36 5.76 24.62
CA GLU A 7 -13.80 7.12 24.90
C GLU A 7 -12.59 8.06 24.75
N ASN A 8 -12.50 8.76 23.63
CA ASN A 8 -11.41 9.71 23.38
C ASN A 8 -11.72 11.07 24.01
N LEU A 9 -10.73 11.66 24.68
CA LEU A 9 -10.75 13.05 25.15
C LEU A 9 -10.08 13.97 24.13
N SER A 10 -10.70 15.12 23.90
CA SER A 10 -10.21 16.14 22.96
C SER A 10 -9.49 17.26 23.71
N PHE A 11 -8.25 17.56 23.31
CA PHE A 11 -7.42 18.61 23.90
C PHE A 11 -7.07 19.66 22.86
N LYS A 12 -7.47 20.91 23.12
CA LYS A 12 -7.12 22.05 22.27
C LYS A 12 -5.80 22.67 22.71
N ILE A 13 -4.84 22.74 21.81
CA ILE A 13 -3.51 23.34 22.03
C ILE A 13 -3.26 24.30 20.88
N GLY A 14 -3.41 25.61 21.15
CA GLY A 14 -3.40 26.63 20.10
C GLY A 14 -4.42 26.35 19.00
N LYS A 15 -3.94 26.19 17.77
CA LYS A 15 -4.73 25.86 16.57
C LYS A 15 -4.95 24.35 16.36
N PHE A 16 -4.46 23.51 17.25
CA PHE A 16 -4.52 22.05 17.11
C PHE A 16 -5.48 21.40 18.11
N ASN A 17 -6.02 20.27 17.70
CA ASN A 17 -6.88 19.42 18.51
C ASN A 17 -6.32 18.00 18.54
N LEU A 18 -5.96 17.51 19.73
CA LEU A 18 -5.47 16.14 19.93
C LEU A 18 -6.62 15.27 20.44
N GLN A 19 -6.76 14.07 19.89
CA GLN A 19 -7.67 13.05 20.45
C GLN A 19 -6.85 11.98 21.15
N VAL A 20 -7.04 11.84 22.46
CA VAL A 20 -6.28 10.91 23.30
C VAL A 20 -7.24 9.99 24.03
N ASP A 21 -6.95 8.70 24.05
CA ASP A 21 -7.71 7.72 24.84
C ASP A 21 -7.71 8.10 26.33
N LYS A 22 -8.92 8.23 26.90
CA LYS A 22 -9.17 8.58 28.30
C LYS A 22 -8.46 7.67 29.29
N SER A 23 -8.24 6.40 28.94
CA SER A 23 -7.56 5.42 29.78
C SER A 23 -6.06 5.71 29.98
N LEU A 24 -5.48 6.55 29.12
CA LEU A 24 -4.04 6.82 29.07
C LEU A 24 -3.64 8.13 29.77
N LEU A 25 -4.60 8.84 30.36
CA LEU A 25 -4.43 10.20 30.86
C LEU A 25 -4.42 10.26 32.40
N PHE A 26 -3.53 11.09 32.93
CA PHE A 26 -3.61 11.58 34.30
C PHE A 26 -3.52 13.10 34.31
N GLN A 27 -4.55 13.78 34.83
CA GLN A 27 -4.61 15.25 34.92
C GLN A 27 -4.17 15.95 33.62
N SER A 28 -4.75 15.55 32.48
CA SER A 28 -4.45 16.08 31.12
C SER A 28 -3.05 15.80 30.55
N ARG A 29 -2.25 14.88 31.12
CA ARG A 29 -0.94 14.50 30.56
C ARG A 29 -0.72 12.99 30.57
N ILE A 30 0.07 12.49 29.63
CA ILE A 30 0.50 11.08 29.59
C ILE A 30 1.74 10.94 30.48
N THR A 31 1.55 10.89 31.81
CA THR A 31 2.67 10.84 32.77
C THR A 31 3.09 9.42 33.15
N ILE A 32 2.27 8.44 32.82
CA ILE A 32 2.49 7.03 33.18
C ILE A 32 3.49 6.43 32.17
N PRO A 33 4.50 5.67 32.63
CA PRO A 33 5.33 4.86 31.74
C PRO A 33 4.47 3.85 30.97
N LEU A 34 4.67 3.77 29.66
CA LEU A 34 4.00 2.78 28.84
C LEU A 34 4.51 1.39 29.20
N LYS A 35 3.63 0.38 29.11
CA LYS A 35 4.11 -1.01 29.14
C LYS A 35 5.10 -1.20 27.98
N PRO A 36 6.07 -2.13 28.09
CA PRO A 36 7.07 -2.31 27.03
C PRO A 36 6.48 -2.47 25.63
N SER A 37 5.36 -3.17 25.49
CA SER A 37 4.63 -3.38 24.23
C SER A 37 3.54 -2.34 23.91
N GLN A 38 3.32 -1.37 24.79
CA GLN A 38 2.26 -0.39 24.62
C GLN A 38 2.76 0.78 23.79
N ILE A 39 2.01 1.08 22.74
CA ILE A 39 2.21 2.22 21.85
C ILE A 39 0.96 3.09 21.99
N ILE A 40 1.14 4.41 22.00
CA ILE A 40 0.01 5.34 21.94
C ILE A 40 0.10 6.11 20.64
N SER A 41 -0.92 5.93 19.80
CA SER A 41 -1.13 6.73 18.59
C SER A 41 -2.13 7.84 18.89
N ILE A 42 -1.75 9.09 18.63
CA ILE A 42 -2.54 10.28 18.92
C ILE A 42 -2.72 11.07 17.62
N PRO A 43 -3.92 11.07 17.00
CA PRO A 43 -4.19 11.94 15.87
C PRO A 43 -4.29 13.40 16.32
N CYS A 44 -3.73 14.29 15.52
CA CYS A 44 -3.69 15.73 15.77
C CYS A 44 -4.25 16.48 14.57
N PHE A 45 -5.40 17.13 14.79
CA PHE A 45 -6.17 17.86 13.78
C PHE A 45 -5.81 19.33 13.83
N SER A 46 -5.70 19.98 12.67
CA SER A 46 -5.62 21.44 12.61
C SER A 46 -7.03 22.03 12.68
N SER A 47 -7.16 23.27 13.15
CA SER A 47 -8.43 24.00 13.11
C SER A 47 -8.94 24.23 11.69
N GLU A 48 -8.05 24.20 10.70
CA GLU A 48 -8.35 24.37 9.28
C GLU A 48 -8.91 23.07 8.66
N ASN A 49 -8.49 21.91 9.15
CA ASN A 49 -9.00 20.61 8.73
C ASN A 49 -9.32 19.74 9.98
N PRO A 50 -10.55 19.84 10.51
CA PRO A 50 -10.96 19.05 11.67
C PRO A 50 -11.34 17.61 11.32
N ILE A 51 -11.34 17.24 10.04
CA ILE A 51 -11.82 15.93 9.55
C ILE A 51 -10.66 14.94 9.49
N PHE A 52 -9.50 15.38 8.98
CA PHE A 52 -8.32 14.53 8.82
C PHE A 52 -7.16 15.06 9.67
N PRO A 53 -6.40 14.18 10.37
CA PRO A 53 -5.31 14.62 11.21
C PRO A 53 -4.15 15.15 10.37
N LYS A 54 -3.64 16.34 10.68
CA LYS A 54 -2.41 16.90 10.07
C LYS A 54 -1.17 16.12 10.53
N TYR A 55 -1.14 15.73 11.79
CA TYR A 55 -0.06 14.92 12.36
C TYR A 55 -0.63 13.67 13.01
N SER A 56 0.13 12.57 12.92
CA SER A 56 -0.10 11.40 13.77
C SER A 56 1.11 11.22 14.69
N PHE A 57 0.86 11.16 15.99
CA PHE A 57 1.92 11.01 16.96
C PHE A 57 1.98 9.60 17.51
N THR A 58 3.19 9.05 17.59
CA THR A 58 3.42 7.74 18.21
C THR A 58 4.39 7.90 19.38
N LEU A 59 3.92 7.59 20.59
CA LEU A 59 4.75 7.63 21.80
C LEU A 59 5.38 6.26 22.07
N VAL A 60 6.71 6.27 22.22
CA VAL A 60 7.50 5.07 22.55
C VAL A 60 8.39 5.34 23.76
N ASP A 61 8.29 4.46 24.75
CA ASP A 61 9.10 4.50 25.97
C ASP A 61 10.30 3.56 25.90
N SER A 62 11.38 3.96 26.58
CA SER A 62 12.57 3.12 26.68
C SER A 62 12.23 1.86 27.48
N PRO A 63 12.59 0.66 27.00
CA PRO A 63 12.39 -0.56 27.77
C PRO A 63 13.29 -0.61 29.02
N SER A 64 14.31 0.25 29.12
CA SER A 64 15.19 0.34 30.28
C SER A 64 14.57 1.17 31.39
N LYS A 65 14.23 0.51 32.51
CA LYS A 65 13.77 1.18 33.75
C LYS A 65 14.75 2.25 34.25
N GLN A 66 16.05 2.10 33.98
CA GLN A 66 17.05 3.10 34.36
C GLN A 66 16.95 4.34 33.46
N LYS A 67 16.82 4.16 32.13
CA LYS A 67 16.59 5.29 31.21
C LYS A 67 15.27 6.00 31.50
N LEU A 68 14.19 5.28 31.83
CA LEU A 68 12.90 5.88 32.21
C LEU A 68 12.99 6.83 33.42
N LYS A 69 13.94 6.61 34.35
CA LYS A 69 14.16 7.52 35.48
C LYS A 69 14.75 8.87 35.09
N LEU A 70 15.36 8.97 33.90
CA LEU A 70 15.93 10.22 33.40
C LEU A 70 14.85 11.24 33.03
N LYS A 71 13.62 10.79 32.74
CA LYS A 71 12.48 11.63 32.35
C LYS A 71 12.83 12.62 31.23
N THR A 72 13.64 12.18 30.27
CA THR A 72 13.99 12.92 29.06
C THR A 72 13.00 12.63 27.94
N PHE A 73 12.71 13.64 27.13
CA PHE A 73 11.72 13.58 26.05
C PHE A 73 12.28 14.25 24.81
N SER A 74 12.13 13.59 23.67
CA SER A 74 12.53 14.13 22.36
C SER A 74 11.44 13.88 21.33
N VAL A 75 11.48 14.63 20.24
CA VAL A 75 10.56 14.52 19.11
C VAL A 75 11.36 14.09 17.88
N PHE A 76 10.91 13.03 17.22
CA PHE A 76 11.43 12.55 15.95
C PHE A 76 10.41 12.80 14.85
N ILE A 77 10.74 13.64 13.88
CA ILE A 77 9.90 13.92 12.71
C ILE A 77 10.29 12.91 11.63
N ILE A 78 9.31 12.10 11.22
CA ILE A 78 9.49 11.09 10.17
C ILE A 78 9.51 11.85 8.82
N PRO A 79 10.56 11.68 8.00
CA PRO A 79 10.61 12.26 6.66
C PRO A 79 9.44 11.77 5.80
N GLN A 80 8.89 12.66 4.99
CA GLN A 80 7.87 12.31 3.99
C GLN A 80 8.44 11.29 3.00
N GLY A 81 7.67 10.25 2.70
CA GLY A 81 8.06 9.14 1.83
C GLY A 81 8.69 7.97 2.57
N GLN A 82 9.17 8.16 3.80
CA GLN A 82 9.80 7.10 4.59
C GLN A 82 8.85 6.48 5.62
N GLU A 83 7.57 6.85 5.65
CA GLU A 83 6.66 6.44 6.73
C GLU A 83 6.50 4.92 6.87
N ASN A 84 6.68 4.18 5.76
CA ASN A 84 6.57 2.72 5.73
C ASN A 84 7.92 2.02 5.99
N SER A 85 9.03 2.75 6.05
CA SER A 85 10.34 2.17 6.36
C SER A 85 10.32 1.52 7.75
N TRP A 86 10.95 0.36 7.88
CA TRP A 86 10.95 -0.46 9.11
C TRP A 86 11.25 0.33 10.40
N SER A 87 12.19 1.29 10.35
CA SER A 87 12.56 2.12 11.51
C SER A 87 11.43 2.99 12.05
N PHE A 88 10.38 3.24 11.25
CA PHE A 88 9.29 4.16 11.56
C PHE A 88 7.93 3.48 11.60
N SER A 89 7.72 2.42 10.81
CA SER A 89 6.47 1.65 10.78
C SER A 89 6.41 0.56 11.86
N GLU A 90 7.54 -0.09 12.17
CA GLU A 90 7.60 -1.22 13.10
C GLU A 90 8.07 -0.82 14.51
N ILE A 91 7.50 -1.46 15.53
CA ILE A 91 7.81 -1.15 16.93
C ILE A 91 9.25 -1.51 17.30
N GLU A 92 9.78 -2.61 16.76
CA GLU A 92 11.18 -2.98 16.91
C GLU A 92 12.10 -1.90 16.33
N GLY A 93 11.76 -1.36 15.17
CA GLY A 93 12.52 -0.29 14.52
C GLY A 93 12.47 1.03 15.27
N GLN A 94 11.30 1.43 15.74
CA GLN A 94 11.14 2.61 16.58
C GLN A 94 11.93 2.50 17.89
N ARG A 95 11.98 1.30 18.48
CA ARG A 95 12.79 1.03 19.69
C ARG A 95 14.28 1.05 19.41
N ASP A 96 14.72 0.57 18.26
CA ASP A 96 16.13 0.62 17.89
C ASP A 96 16.58 2.07 17.67
N LEU A 97 15.75 2.89 17.02
CA LEU A 97 15.98 4.33 16.94
C LEU A 97 15.99 4.99 18.33
N LEU A 98 15.09 4.60 19.22
CA LEU A 98 15.11 5.07 20.62
C LEU A 98 16.38 4.66 21.38
N LYS A 99 17.08 3.58 20.99
CA LYS A 99 18.35 3.22 21.62
C LYS A 99 19.48 4.15 21.18
N THR A 100 19.48 4.60 19.93
CA THR A 100 20.47 5.55 19.39
C THR A 100 20.28 6.95 19.94
N VAL A 101 19.03 7.34 20.20
CA VAL A 101 18.69 8.61 20.86
C VAL A 101 18.81 8.46 22.38
N ASN A 102 19.58 9.32 23.05
CA ASN A 102 19.75 9.27 24.51
C ASN A 102 18.55 9.85 25.28
N THR A 103 17.33 9.39 24.97
CA THR A 103 16.09 9.85 25.61
C THR A 103 15.32 8.71 26.27
N SER A 104 14.49 9.05 27.24
CA SER A 104 13.66 8.09 27.97
C SER A 104 12.34 7.80 27.26
N ARG A 105 11.82 8.79 26.54
CA ARG A 105 10.61 8.73 25.73
C ARG A 105 10.81 9.50 24.43
N LEU A 106 10.37 8.93 23.32
CA LEU A 106 10.43 9.53 22.00
C LEU A 106 9.03 9.66 21.42
N LEU A 107 8.72 10.86 20.93
CA LEU A 107 7.51 11.16 20.18
C LEU A 107 7.85 11.10 18.69
N PHE A 108 7.43 10.04 18.02
CA PHE A 108 7.46 9.98 16.57
C PHE A 108 6.32 10.83 16.02
N VAL A 109 6.61 11.62 14.99
CA VAL A 109 5.66 12.51 14.33
C VAL A 109 5.59 12.13 12.86
N LYS A 110 4.49 11.51 12.47
CA LYS A 110 4.13 11.29 11.07
C LYS A 110 3.50 12.57 10.52
N LEU A 111 4.04 13.05 9.40
CA LEU A 111 3.51 14.16 8.61
C LEU A 111 2.45 13.58 7.67
N ASN A 112 1.16 13.69 8.02
CA ASN A 112 0.12 12.99 7.27
C ASN A 112 -0.12 13.59 5.89
N HIS A 113 -0.69 12.77 5.02
CA HIS A 113 -1.10 13.12 3.66
C HIS A 113 -2.21 14.19 3.65
N GLY A 114 -2.28 14.94 2.55
CA GLY A 114 -3.23 16.02 2.32
C GLY A 114 -2.81 17.38 2.89
N PHE A 115 -1.57 17.48 3.39
CA PHE A 115 -1.06 18.69 4.04
C PHE A 115 0.32 19.07 3.52
N GLU A 116 0.56 20.38 3.42
CA GLU A 116 1.87 20.93 3.08
C GLU A 116 2.71 21.15 4.34
N PHE A 117 3.99 20.79 4.22
CA PHE A 117 5.00 20.99 5.25
C PHE A 117 6.22 21.65 4.62
N SER A 118 6.60 22.83 5.12
CA SER A 118 7.58 23.68 4.45
C SER A 118 9.02 23.43 4.91
N THR A 119 9.29 23.55 6.21
CA THR A 119 10.64 23.37 6.77
C THR A 119 10.58 22.73 8.15
N MET A 120 11.66 22.07 8.55
CA MET A 120 11.85 21.54 9.90
C MET A 120 11.60 22.61 10.99
N GLN A 121 12.03 23.86 10.76
CA GLN A 121 11.79 24.97 11.69
C GLN A 121 10.31 25.32 11.82
N ALA A 122 9.57 25.39 10.71
CA ALA A 122 8.14 25.66 10.75
C ALA A 122 7.39 24.53 11.49
N ILE A 123 7.73 23.27 11.21
CA ILE A 123 7.15 22.12 11.90
C ILE A 123 7.47 22.18 13.40
N GLN A 124 8.71 22.48 13.79
CA GLN A 124 9.10 22.62 15.19
C GLN A 124 8.33 23.73 15.90
N GLN A 125 8.08 24.86 15.23
CA GLN A 125 7.28 25.95 15.81
C GLN A 125 5.83 25.50 16.06
N GLU A 126 5.21 24.78 15.10
CA GLU A 126 3.85 24.26 15.25
C GLU A 126 3.73 23.22 16.37
N LEU A 127 4.75 22.37 16.53
CA LEU A 127 4.71 21.23 17.46
C LEU A 127 5.22 21.54 18.86
N SER A 128 5.83 22.71 19.09
CA SER A 128 6.51 23.01 20.35
C SER A 128 5.57 22.99 21.57
N GLU A 129 4.39 23.61 21.50
CA GLU A 129 3.40 23.57 22.59
C GLU A 129 2.81 22.16 22.80
N ILE A 130 2.59 21.43 21.69
CA ILE A 130 2.08 20.05 21.73
C ILE A 130 3.10 19.12 22.39
N ALA A 131 4.36 19.21 22.01
CA ALA A 131 5.44 18.42 22.58
C ALA A 131 5.59 18.70 24.08
N GLN A 132 5.47 19.95 24.52
CA GLN A 132 5.47 20.30 25.94
C GLN A 132 4.26 19.73 26.70
N PHE A 133 3.10 19.67 26.06
CA PHE A 133 1.88 19.08 26.62
C PHE A 133 2.01 17.56 26.79
N LEU A 134 2.57 16.87 25.80
CA LEU A 134 2.77 15.40 25.81
C LEU A 134 3.97 14.95 26.63
N ALA A 135 4.92 15.86 26.92
CA ALA A 135 6.10 15.54 27.69
C ALA A 135 5.77 15.14 29.15
N PRO A 136 6.49 14.16 29.72
CA PRO A 136 6.39 13.86 31.15
C PRO A 136 6.88 15.05 32.00
N PRO A 137 6.74 15.04 33.34
CA PRO A 137 7.31 16.06 34.22
C PRO A 137 8.86 16.02 34.16
N MET A 138 9.44 16.77 33.23
CA MET A 138 10.88 16.87 32.99
C MET A 138 11.55 17.77 34.04
N GLY A 139 12.88 17.65 34.18
CA GLY A 139 13.66 18.56 35.01
C GLY A 139 13.68 19.99 34.45
N LYS A 140 13.82 21.00 35.32
CA LYS A 140 13.78 22.44 34.94
C LYS A 140 14.81 22.84 33.86
N SER A 141 15.89 22.08 33.69
CA SER A 141 16.96 22.31 32.71
C SER A 141 16.84 21.46 31.44
N SER A 142 15.87 20.54 31.38
CA SER A 142 15.72 19.64 30.24
C SER A 142 14.98 20.34 29.09
N ARG A 143 15.58 20.32 27.89
CA ARG A 143 14.97 20.83 26.66
C ARG A 143 14.46 19.68 25.81
N ILE A 144 13.36 19.90 25.10
CA ILE A 144 12.84 18.95 24.12
C ILE A 144 13.65 19.12 22.83
N ALA A 145 14.38 18.09 22.45
CA ALA A 145 15.12 18.07 21.19
C ALA A 145 14.20 17.59 20.05
N PHE A 146 14.26 18.29 18.92
CA PHE A 146 13.62 17.88 17.67
C PHE A 146 14.70 17.35 16.72
N MET A 147 14.40 16.23 16.04
CA MET A 147 15.32 15.58 15.11
C MET A 147 14.56 14.92 13.98
N THR A 148 15.26 14.63 12.89
CA THR A 148 14.76 13.89 11.72
C THR A 148 15.94 13.17 11.07
N ASN A 149 15.68 12.22 10.16
CA ASN A 149 16.72 11.53 9.43
C ASN A 149 16.96 12.22 8.08
N GLY A 150 18.00 13.04 7.98
CA GLY A 150 18.29 13.81 6.76
C GLY A 150 17.40 15.04 6.65
N ASP A 151 16.70 15.17 5.52
CA ASP A 151 15.70 16.22 5.28
C ASP A 151 14.28 15.73 5.63
N ILE A 152 13.31 16.65 5.74
CA ILE A 152 11.90 16.33 6.04
C ILE A 152 11.19 15.62 4.89
N GLY A 153 11.85 15.42 3.75
CA GLY A 153 11.28 14.85 2.54
C GLY A 153 10.52 15.91 1.73
N GLU A 154 10.12 15.51 0.52
CA GLU A 154 9.44 16.38 -0.42
C GLU A 154 8.17 15.68 -0.92
N ARG A 155 7.01 16.21 -0.53
CA ARG A 155 5.69 15.71 -0.94
C ARG A 155 4.81 16.88 -1.36
N ALA A 156 4.06 16.70 -2.44
CA ALA A 156 3.09 17.68 -2.93
C ALA A 156 1.78 17.04 -3.33
N VAL A 157 0.67 17.63 -2.89
CA VAL A 157 -0.67 17.25 -3.33
C VAL A 157 -0.87 17.74 -4.77
N VAL A 158 -0.99 16.80 -5.71
CA VAL A 158 -1.23 17.12 -7.13
C VAL A 158 -2.72 17.22 -7.46
N PHE A 159 -3.55 16.51 -6.71
CA PHE A 159 -4.99 16.52 -6.89
C PHE A 159 -5.70 16.06 -5.61
N GLN A 160 -6.88 16.62 -5.34
CA GLN A 160 -7.74 16.18 -4.26
C GLN A 160 -9.19 16.24 -4.70
N ASN A 161 -9.94 15.17 -4.43
CA ASN A 161 -11.38 15.10 -4.64
C ASN A 161 -12.04 14.36 -3.46
N GLY A 162 -12.71 15.10 -2.58
CA GLY A 162 -13.33 14.54 -1.38
C GLY A 162 -12.28 13.90 -0.44
N ASN A 163 -12.46 12.61 -0.15
CA ASN A 163 -11.53 11.82 0.66
C ASN A 163 -10.37 11.22 -0.15
N MET A 164 -10.32 11.41 -1.47
CA MET A 164 -9.24 10.89 -2.30
C MET A 164 -8.22 11.98 -2.59
N ILE A 165 -6.96 11.63 -2.46
CA ILE A 165 -5.81 12.49 -2.73
C ILE A 165 -4.85 11.77 -3.68
N ILE A 166 -4.22 12.58 -4.53
CA ILE A 166 -3.09 12.15 -5.34
C ILE A 166 -1.92 13.06 -4.97
N GLU A 167 -0.80 12.45 -4.66
CA GLU A 167 0.39 13.15 -4.21
C GLU A 167 1.61 12.64 -4.96
N ASP A 168 2.54 13.55 -5.23
CA ASP A 168 3.88 13.18 -5.64
C ASP A 168 4.77 13.23 -4.40
N VAL A 169 5.51 12.16 -4.14
CA VAL A 169 6.51 12.07 -3.08
C VAL A 169 7.87 11.76 -3.69
N LYS A 170 8.89 12.48 -3.24
CA LYS A 170 10.27 12.24 -3.67
C LYS A 170 10.87 11.11 -2.85
N GLU A 171 11.36 10.09 -3.54
CA GLU A 171 12.16 9.02 -2.97
C GLU A 171 13.50 8.95 -3.71
N GLU A 172 14.58 9.19 -2.96
CA GLU A 172 15.93 9.39 -3.49
C GLU A 172 15.95 10.45 -4.61
N GLU A 173 16.26 10.06 -5.85
CA GLU A 173 16.33 10.95 -7.01
C GLU A 173 15.10 10.83 -7.92
N THR A 174 14.05 10.13 -7.48
CA THR A 174 12.85 9.87 -8.29
C THR A 174 11.58 10.30 -7.56
N TYR A 175 10.51 10.52 -8.32
CA TYR A 175 9.21 10.81 -7.74
C TYR A 175 8.31 9.60 -7.87
N LEU A 176 7.60 9.27 -6.80
CA LEU A 176 6.49 8.35 -6.82
C LEU A 176 5.20 9.15 -6.79
N ARG A 177 4.21 8.72 -7.56
CA ARG A 177 2.85 9.21 -7.47
C ARG A 177 1.99 8.21 -6.74
N GLN A 178 1.29 8.67 -5.72
CA GLN A 178 0.45 7.85 -4.85
C GLN A 178 -1.00 8.31 -4.90
N LEU A 179 -1.93 7.36 -4.98
CA LEU A 179 -3.36 7.55 -4.71
C LEU A 179 -3.65 7.05 -3.31
N ILE A 180 -4.25 7.89 -2.48
CA ILE A 180 -4.55 7.56 -1.09
C ILE A 180 -5.98 8.00 -0.77
N TYR A 181 -6.71 7.19 0.00
CA TYR A 181 -7.93 7.62 0.64
C TYR A 181 -7.62 8.15 2.05
N LEU A 182 -8.03 9.38 2.34
CA LEU A 182 -7.88 10.04 3.64
C LEU A 182 -8.63 9.32 4.77
N THR A 183 -9.59 8.46 4.44
CA THR A 183 -10.25 7.56 5.39
C THR A 183 -9.39 6.34 5.76
N ASN A 184 -8.38 6.02 4.95
CA ASN A 184 -7.42 4.94 5.18
C ASN A 184 -5.99 5.36 4.79
N VAL A 185 -5.46 6.38 5.47
CA VAL A 185 -4.14 7.01 5.19
C VAL A 185 -2.93 6.10 5.34
N ASN A 186 -3.11 4.88 5.85
CA ASN A 186 -2.03 3.91 5.98
C ASN A 186 -1.97 2.96 4.78
N GLN A 187 -2.93 3.02 3.87
CA GLN A 187 -2.96 2.19 2.67
C GLN A 187 -2.85 3.06 1.42
N ILE A 188 -1.73 2.88 0.71
CA ILE A 188 -1.56 3.41 -0.64
C ILE A 188 -2.39 2.53 -1.58
N GLN A 189 -3.32 3.12 -2.32
CA GLN A 189 -4.24 2.40 -3.19
C GLN A 189 -3.64 2.13 -4.58
N SER A 190 -2.86 3.07 -5.08
CA SER A 190 -2.12 2.93 -6.34
C SER A 190 -0.86 3.76 -6.25
N GLU A 191 0.23 3.21 -6.74
CA GLU A 191 1.51 3.90 -6.76
C GLU A 191 2.23 3.64 -8.07
N ILE A 192 2.92 4.66 -8.57
CA ILE A 192 3.74 4.52 -9.77
C ILE A 192 4.97 5.42 -9.69
N LYS A 193 6.09 4.93 -10.20
CA LYS A 193 7.28 5.74 -10.40
C LYS A 193 7.06 6.72 -11.55
N LEU A 194 7.56 7.93 -11.40
CA LEU A 194 7.53 8.97 -12.42
C LEU A 194 8.93 9.19 -12.97
N LYS A 195 9.01 9.38 -14.29
CA LYS A 195 10.21 9.85 -14.97
C LYS A 195 10.01 11.29 -15.42
N GLN A 196 11.01 12.13 -15.17
CA GLN A 196 11.03 13.49 -15.70
C GLN A 196 11.47 13.45 -17.16
N VAL A 197 10.70 14.10 -18.02
CA VAL A 197 10.93 14.16 -19.46
C VAL A 197 10.88 15.60 -19.93
N LEU A 198 11.58 15.90 -21.03
CA LEU A 198 11.55 17.22 -21.66
C LEU A 198 10.29 17.39 -22.52
N ASN A 199 9.84 16.31 -23.15
CA ASN A 199 8.66 16.25 -24.00
C ASN A 199 7.94 14.92 -23.76
N THR A 200 6.62 14.93 -23.79
CA THR A 200 5.79 13.72 -23.84
C THR A 200 4.47 14.05 -24.52
N ASP A 201 3.96 13.12 -25.31
CA ASP A 201 2.65 13.23 -25.96
C ASP A 201 1.48 13.02 -24.97
N SER A 202 1.78 12.63 -23.72
CA SER A 202 0.78 12.39 -22.68
C SER A 202 1.31 12.81 -21.31
N PRO A 203 1.49 14.12 -21.06
CA PRO A 203 1.96 14.59 -19.77
C PRO A 203 0.95 14.27 -18.69
N LEU A 204 1.43 13.78 -17.54
CA LEU A 204 0.58 13.54 -16.40
C LEU A 204 0.25 14.87 -15.71
N HIS A 205 -1.00 15.04 -15.28
CA HIS A 205 -1.41 16.23 -14.54
C HIS A 205 -0.69 16.28 -13.19
N ALA A 206 -0.01 17.40 -12.91
CA ALA A 206 0.97 17.47 -11.84
C ALA A 206 1.39 18.91 -11.50
N GLU A 207 0.51 19.91 -11.69
CA GLU A 207 0.89 21.34 -11.61
C GLU A 207 1.58 21.71 -10.28
N ASN A 208 1.17 21.09 -9.18
CA ASN A 208 1.75 21.32 -7.86
C ASN A 208 3.04 20.54 -7.60
N SER A 209 3.39 19.58 -8.46
CA SER A 209 4.57 18.74 -8.32
C SER A 209 5.85 19.56 -8.39
N PRO A 210 6.81 19.35 -7.48
CA PRO A 210 8.06 20.10 -7.50
C PRO A 210 8.88 19.92 -8.78
N ALA A 211 8.86 18.71 -9.37
CA ALA A 211 9.52 18.44 -10.64
C ALA A 211 8.97 19.32 -11.79
N VAL A 212 7.65 19.57 -11.79
CA VAL A 212 6.98 20.42 -12.78
C VAL A 212 7.28 21.89 -12.54
N LYS A 213 7.33 22.33 -11.27
CA LYS A 213 7.76 23.70 -10.91
C LYS A 213 9.19 24.03 -11.36
N GLN A 214 10.03 23.00 -11.55
CA GLN A 214 11.40 23.12 -12.07
C GLN A 214 11.47 23.06 -13.61
N GLY A 215 10.32 23.05 -14.31
CA GLY A 215 10.23 23.10 -15.77
C GLY A 215 10.25 21.73 -16.47
N GLY A 216 10.13 20.63 -15.73
CA GLY A 216 9.98 19.29 -16.32
C GLY A 216 8.53 18.90 -16.61
N LEU A 217 8.33 17.94 -17.51
CA LEU A 217 7.08 17.17 -17.61
C LEU A 217 7.28 15.82 -16.94
N LEU A 218 6.18 15.22 -16.49
CA LEU A 218 6.18 13.91 -15.84
C LEU A 218 5.45 12.90 -16.72
N GLU A 219 6.05 11.74 -16.87
CA GLU A 219 5.45 10.56 -17.48
C GLU A 219 5.54 9.38 -16.51
N ALA A 220 4.57 8.47 -16.60
CA ALA A 220 4.59 7.20 -15.90
C ALA A 220 5.80 6.34 -16.32
N ASP A 221 6.52 5.79 -15.36
CA ASP A 221 7.59 4.84 -15.58
C ASP A 221 7.07 3.41 -15.30
N TYR A 222 6.70 2.71 -16.37
CA TYR A 222 6.24 1.32 -16.32
C TYR A 222 7.38 0.31 -16.34
N SER A 223 8.65 0.72 -16.28
CA SER A 223 9.77 -0.23 -16.26
C SER A 223 9.76 -1.15 -15.03
N THR A 224 9.03 -0.78 -13.97
CA THR A 224 8.91 -1.58 -12.75
C THR A 224 7.53 -1.41 -12.12
N LEU A 225 7.24 -2.23 -11.12
CA LEU A 225 6.09 -2.09 -10.22
C LEU A 225 6.63 -1.63 -8.86
N THR A 226 6.00 -0.65 -8.22
CA THR A 226 6.48 -0.17 -6.90
C THR A 226 5.93 -1.05 -5.78
N CYS A 227 4.62 -1.28 -5.76
CA CYS A 227 3.92 -2.10 -4.77
C CYS A 227 4.31 -3.57 -4.82
N GLU A 228 4.66 -4.18 -3.69
CA GLU A 228 5.11 -5.58 -3.62
C GLU A 228 4.01 -6.55 -4.05
N TRP A 229 2.76 -6.34 -3.63
CA TRP A 229 1.66 -7.23 -3.99
C TRP A 229 1.46 -7.33 -5.50
N LEU A 230 1.69 -6.25 -6.27
CA LEU A 230 1.64 -6.29 -7.74
C LEU A 230 2.81 -7.07 -8.34
N LYS A 231 4.02 -6.94 -7.77
CA LYS A 231 5.19 -7.76 -8.15
C LYS A 231 4.91 -9.24 -7.92
N VAL A 232 4.29 -9.57 -6.79
CA VAL A 232 3.91 -10.94 -6.45
C VAL A 232 2.75 -11.41 -7.34
N MET A 233 1.76 -10.58 -7.68
CA MET A 233 0.74 -10.94 -8.67
C MET A 233 1.37 -11.28 -10.02
N LEU A 234 2.38 -10.53 -10.47
CA LEU A 234 3.16 -10.82 -11.68
C LEU A 234 3.90 -12.18 -11.60
N PHE A 235 4.13 -12.74 -10.41
CA PHE A 235 4.64 -14.11 -10.26
C PHE A 235 3.71 -15.17 -10.88
N SER A 236 2.44 -14.83 -11.18
CA SER A 236 1.52 -15.72 -11.91
C SER A 236 2.10 -16.20 -13.24
N LEU A 237 2.97 -15.41 -13.87
CA LEU A 237 3.65 -15.77 -15.11
C LEU A 237 4.44 -17.09 -14.95
N ALA A 238 5.03 -17.33 -13.78
CA ALA A 238 5.87 -18.51 -13.50
C ALA A 238 5.10 -19.84 -13.55
N PHE A 239 3.77 -19.81 -13.61
CA PHE A 239 2.95 -20.99 -13.77
C PHE A 239 2.56 -21.27 -15.23
N ASN A 240 2.74 -20.30 -16.14
CA ASN A 240 2.31 -20.41 -17.54
C ASN A 240 3.28 -19.74 -18.55
N SER A 241 4.58 -19.61 -18.21
CA SER A 241 5.57 -18.91 -19.03
C SER A 241 5.63 -19.40 -20.48
N ASN A 242 5.48 -20.70 -20.72
CA ASN A 242 5.52 -21.25 -22.08
C ASN A 242 4.40 -20.70 -22.97
N THR A 243 3.18 -20.55 -22.45
CA THR A 243 2.09 -19.94 -23.22
C THR A 243 2.37 -18.45 -23.43
N ILE A 244 2.87 -17.79 -22.38
CA ILE A 244 3.01 -16.32 -22.35
C ILE A 244 4.12 -15.82 -23.27
N PHE A 245 5.27 -16.49 -23.23
CA PHE A 245 6.44 -16.10 -23.98
C PHE A 245 6.66 -16.96 -25.23
N GLY A 246 6.02 -18.13 -25.34
CA GLY A 246 6.31 -19.11 -26.39
C GLY A 246 5.46 -19.02 -27.65
N ASN A 247 4.30 -18.37 -27.62
CA ASN A 247 3.35 -18.31 -28.75
C ASN A 247 3.28 -16.93 -29.39
N GLU A 248 3.07 -16.90 -30.72
CA GLU A 248 2.71 -15.68 -31.47
C GLU A 248 1.21 -15.32 -31.33
N GLU A 249 0.42 -16.18 -30.68
CA GLU A 249 -1.01 -15.97 -30.48
C GLU A 249 -1.29 -14.91 -29.41
N MET A 250 -2.45 -14.26 -29.57
CA MET A 250 -2.94 -13.23 -28.66
C MET A 250 -3.41 -13.87 -27.35
N ILE A 251 -2.94 -13.33 -26.23
CA ILE A 251 -3.22 -13.82 -24.89
C ILE A 251 -4.23 -12.90 -24.23
N ASN A 252 -5.33 -13.47 -23.73
CA ASN A 252 -6.35 -12.70 -23.06
C ASN A 252 -6.07 -12.62 -21.56
N VAL A 253 -5.97 -11.39 -21.04
CA VAL A 253 -5.74 -11.10 -19.63
C VAL A 253 -6.98 -10.40 -19.07
N LEU A 254 -7.60 -10.98 -18.03
CA LEU A 254 -8.68 -10.35 -17.29
C LEU A 254 -8.15 -9.75 -15.99
N ILE A 255 -8.46 -8.48 -15.74
CA ILE A 255 -8.18 -7.79 -14.47
C ILE A 255 -9.53 -7.35 -13.89
N LEU A 256 -9.89 -7.92 -12.74
CA LEU A 256 -11.07 -7.54 -11.96
C LEU A 256 -10.60 -6.63 -10.82
N GLY A 257 -11.01 -5.36 -10.84
CA GLY A 257 -10.43 -4.30 -10.03
C GLY A 257 -9.25 -3.66 -10.74
N ALA A 258 -9.53 -2.84 -11.76
CA ALA A 258 -8.48 -2.20 -12.56
C ALA A 258 -7.76 -1.07 -11.82
N GLY A 259 -8.45 -0.44 -10.87
CA GLY A 259 -7.92 0.66 -10.08
C GLY A 259 -7.40 1.82 -10.94
N GLY A 260 -6.27 2.41 -10.56
CA GLY A 260 -5.60 3.45 -11.35
C GLY A 260 -5.02 2.98 -12.68
N GLY A 261 -5.17 1.70 -13.06
CA GLY A 261 -4.69 1.16 -14.34
C GLY A 261 -3.18 0.92 -14.42
N VAL A 262 -2.45 1.04 -13.30
CA VAL A 262 -0.98 0.85 -13.25
C VAL A 262 -0.59 -0.55 -13.72
N PHE A 263 -1.22 -1.59 -13.19
CA PHE A 263 -0.86 -2.97 -13.51
C PHE A 263 -1.18 -3.34 -14.97
N SER A 264 -2.34 -2.92 -15.49
CA SER A 264 -2.67 -3.12 -16.92
C SER A 264 -1.67 -2.43 -17.84
N SER A 265 -1.29 -1.19 -17.52
CA SER A 265 -0.34 -0.40 -18.31
C SER A 265 1.09 -0.98 -18.25
N PHE A 266 1.50 -1.52 -17.10
CA PHE A 266 2.74 -2.28 -16.96
C PHE A 266 2.75 -3.49 -17.90
N LEU A 267 1.71 -4.33 -17.84
CA LEU A 267 1.61 -5.51 -18.71
C LEU A 267 1.65 -5.12 -20.20
N LEU A 268 0.90 -4.09 -20.60
CA LEU A 268 0.86 -3.64 -22.00
C LEU A 268 2.19 -3.06 -22.49
N SER A 269 2.99 -2.50 -21.58
CA SER A 269 4.33 -1.96 -21.90
C SER A 269 5.35 -3.06 -22.16
N HIS A 270 5.18 -4.24 -21.55
CA HIS A 270 6.16 -5.32 -21.58
C HIS A 270 5.79 -6.50 -22.48
N PHE A 271 4.50 -6.67 -22.78
CA PHE A 271 4.00 -7.75 -23.63
C PHE A 271 3.27 -7.19 -24.84
N GLN A 272 3.69 -7.58 -26.04
CA GLN A 272 3.06 -7.15 -27.30
C GLN A 272 1.89 -8.06 -27.71
N ASN A 273 1.90 -9.31 -27.24
CA ASN A 273 0.94 -10.36 -27.54
C ASN A 273 -0.17 -10.50 -26.47
N ILE A 274 -0.47 -9.44 -25.69
CA ILE A 274 -1.59 -9.46 -24.72
C ILE A 274 -2.74 -8.52 -25.09
N GLN A 275 -3.97 -9.00 -24.88
CA GLN A 275 -5.21 -8.24 -24.90
C GLN A 275 -5.72 -8.17 -23.45
N VAL A 276 -5.82 -6.96 -22.91
CA VAL A 276 -6.23 -6.72 -21.53
C VAL A 276 -7.71 -6.32 -21.49
N PHE A 277 -8.47 -7.00 -20.64
CA PHE A 277 -9.84 -6.67 -20.26
C PHE A 277 -9.82 -6.22 -18.79
N ALA A 278 -9.91 -4.91 -18.58
CA ALA A 278 -9.82 -4.29 -17.27
C ALA A 278 -11.22 -3.88 -16.81
N VAL A 279 -11.76 -4.59 -15.82
CA VAL A 279 -13.12 -4.38 -15.28
C VAL A 279 -13.03 -3.63 -13.96
N ASP A 280 -13.73 -2.51 -13.87
CA ASP A 280 -13.84 -1.75 -12.63
C ASP A 280 -15.24 -1.13 -12.52
N ILE A 281 -15.77 -1.04 -11.30
CA ILE A 281 -17.08 -0.44 -11.07
C ILE A 281 -17.00 1.10 -11.02
N ASP A 282 -15.82 1.65 -10.68
CA ASP A 282 -15.63 3.07 -10.43
C ASP A 282 -15.04 3.80 -11.65
N SER A 283 -15.93 4.37 -12.46
CA SER A 283 -15.53 5.24 -13.58
C SER A 283 -14.64 6.43 -13.18
N SER A 284 -14.80 6.95 -11.96
CA SER A 284 -14.02 8.11 -11.50
C SER A 284 -12.57 7.73 -11.21
N LEU A 285 -12.34 6.51 -10.73
CA LEU A 285 -11.00 5.96 -10.50
C LEU A 285 -10.27 5.70 -11.82
N ILE A 286 -10.99 5.24 -12.85
CA ILE A 286 -10.44 5.11 -14.21
C ILE A 286 -10.03 6.47 -14.78
N ASP A 287 -10.89 7.50 -14.65
CA ASP A 287 -10.55 8.85 -15.12
C ASP A 287 -9.33 9.43 -14.41
N ILE A 288 -9.17 9.11 -13.13
CA ILE A 288 -7.96 9.43 -12.36
C ILE A 288 -6.76 8.66 -12.87
N GLY A 289 -6.90 7.36 -13.14
CA GLY A 289 -5.87 6.53 -13.75
C GLY A 289 -5.34 7.14 -15.04
N ARG A 290 -6.24 7.59 -15.93
CA ARG A 290 -5.89 8.24 -17.19
C ARG A 290 -5.10 9.53 -16.99
N ARG A 291 -5.58 10.40 -16.08
CA ARG A 291 -5.02 11.75 -15.88
C ARG A 291 -3.71 11.75 -15.10
N PHE A 292 -3.56 10.82 -14.16
CA PHE A 292 -2.51 10.90 -13.15
C PHE A 292 -1.58 9.70 -13.14
N PHE A 293 -2.02 8.51 -13.57
CA PHE A 293 -1.22 7.27 -13.54
C PHE A 293 -0.83 6.75 -14.93
N GLY A 294 -1.21 7.48 -15.98
CA GLY A 294 -0.84 7.19 -17.37
C GLY A 294 -1.63 6.04 -18.01
N ALA A 295 -2.76 5.63 -17.43
CA ALA A 295 -3.60 4.61 -18.03
C ALA A 295 -4.09 5.07 -19.41
N LYS A 296 -3.74 4.30 -20.46
CA LYS A 296 -4.07 4.64 -21.85
C LYS A 296 -5.01 3.59 -22.42
N GLU A 297 -6.07 4.04 -23.07
CA GLU A 297 -6.82 3.17 -23.96
C GLU A 297 -5.97 2.84 -25.18
N SER A 298 -6.03 1.58 -25.61
CA SER A 298 -5.34 1.11 -26.80
C SER A 298 -6.18 0.03 -27.48
N ASN A 299 -5.83 -0.33 -28.71
CA ASN A 299 -6.44 -1.48 -29.37
C ASN A 299 -6.24 -2.79 -28.59
N ARG A 300 -5.22 -2.86 -27.72
CA ARG A 300 -4.89 -4.00 -26.86
C ARG A 300 -5.51 -3.94 -25.46
N GLN A 301 -6.28 -2.90 -25.15
CA GLN A 301 -6.93 -2.74 -23.85
C GLN A 301 -8.39 -2.34 -23.99
N GLN A 302 -9.26 -3.09 -23.33
CA GLN A 302 -10.65 -2.72 -23.13
C GLN A 302 -10.88 -2.41 -21.66
N ILE A 303 -11.29 -1.18 -21.36
CA ILE A 303 -11.72 -0.77 -20.02
C ILE A 303 -13.24 -0.92 -19.96
N ILE A 304 -13.73 -1.67 -18.99
CA ILE A 304 -15.15 -2.04 -18.84
C ILE A 304 -15.63 -1.50 -17.50
N ILE A 305 -16.53 -0.52 -17.55
CA ILE A 305 -17.14 0.06 -16.35
C ILE A 305 -18.35 -0.80 -15.95
N GLU A 306 -18.12 -1.82 -15.12
CA GLU A 306 -19.14 -2.78 -14.69
C GLU A 306 -18.76 -3.41 -13.34
N ASP A 307 -19.77 -3.88 -12.59
CA ASP A 307 -19.54 -4.77 -11.45
C ASP A 307 -18.92 -6.09 -11.94
N ALA A 308 -17.76 -6.47 -11.39
CA ALA A 308 -17.06 -7.70 -11.75
C ALA A 308 -17.90 -8.97 -11.58
N LEU A 309 -18.84 -9.01 -10.62
CA LEU A 309 -19.78 -10.12 -10.48
C LEU A 309 -20.71 -10.22 -11.70
N VAL A 310 -21.20 -9.07 -12.19
CA VAL A 310 -22.07 -8.98 -13.36
C VAL A 310 -21.30 -9.32 -14.64
N PHE A 311 -20.06 -8.82 -14.77
CA PHE A 311 -19.20 -9.16 -15.90
C PHE A 311 -18.98 -10.67 -16.01
N VAL A 312 -18.58 -11.31 -14.91
CA VAL A 312 -18.36 -12.77 -14.87
C VAL A 312 -19.65 -13.55 -15.10
N GLU A 313 -20.79 -13.03 -14.64
CA GLU A 313 -22.10 -13.62 -14.91
C GLU A 313 -22.42 -13.65 -16.41
N ASN A 314 -22.14 -12.56 -17.11
CA ASN A 314 -22.62 -12.33 -18.48
C ASN A 314 -21.61 -12.67 -19.57
N CYS A 315 -20.32 -12.79 -19.25
CA CYS A 315 -19.29 -13.15 -20.21
C CYS A 315 -19.50 -14.59 -20.72
N ARG A 316 -19.53 -14.77 -22.06
CA ARG A 316 -19.78 -16.07 -22.72
C ARG A 316 -18.77 -16.45 -23.79
N ASP A 317 -18.18 -15.46 -24.47
CA ASP A 317 -17.40 -15.67 -25.70
C ASP A 317 -15.89 -15.41 -25.53
N LEU A 318 -15.42 -15.25 -24.29
CA LEU A 318 -14.00 -15.05 -23.99
C LEU A 318 -13.48 -16.16 -23.09
N GLN A 319 -12.26 -16.59 -23.39
CA GLN A 319 -11.43 -17.33 -22.45
C GLN A 319 -10.16 -16.55 -22.15
N PHE A 320 -9.68 -16.67 -20.91
CA PHE A 320 -8.54 -15.95 -20.38
C PHE A 320 -7.42 -16.91 -20.01
N ASP A 321 -6.17 -16.49 -20.25
CA ASP A 321 -4.96 -17.22 -19.89
C ASP A 321 -4.35 -16.71 -18.58
N LEU A 322 -4.72 -15.50 -18.19
CA LEU A 322 -4.41 -14.90 -16.89
C LEU A 322 -5.64 -14.18 -16.38
N VAL A 323 -5.95 -14.39 -15.11
CA VAL A 323 -6.99 -13.65 -14.40
C VAL A 323 -6.37 -13.07 -13.13
N PHE A 324 -6.58 -11.78 -12.91
CA PHE A 324 -6.17 -11.06 -11.72
C PHE A 324 -7.41 -10.55 -10.99
N LEU A 325 -7.54 -10.89 -9.71
CA LEU A 325 -8.61 -10.43 -8.84
C LEU A 325 -8.01 -9.53 -7.76
N ASP A 326 -8.15 -8.22 -7.95
CA ASP A 326 -7.65 -7.17 -7.06
C ASP A 326 -8.80 -6.22 -6.65
N ILE A 327 -9.85 -6.79 -6.06
CA ILE A 327 -11.01 -6.02 -5.59
C ILE A 327 -10.94 -5.88 -4.09
N CYS A 328 -10.74 -4.65 -3.61
CA CYS A 328 -10.76 -4.30 -2.20
C CYS A 328 -12.10 -3.62 -1.82
N ALA A 329 -12.60 -3.86 -0.61
CA ALA A 329 -13.71 -3.10 -0.07
C ALA A 329 -13.24 -1.75 0.50
N ALA A 330 -14.10 -0.74 0.44
CA ALA A 330 -13.83 0.55 1.09
C ALA A 330 -13.81 0.44 2.64
N ASP A 331 -14.52 -0.54 3.20
CA ASP A 331 -14.51 -0.83 4.64
C ASP A 331 -13.38 -1.81 4.98
N SER A 332 -12.41 -1.36 5.78
CA SER A 332 -11.26 -2.16 6.22
C SER A 332 -11.63 -3.39 7.06
N HIS A 333 -12.86 -3.46 7.60
CA HIS A 333 -13.34 -4.64 8.31
C HIS A 333 -13.77 -5.77 7.36
N ILE A 334 -14.01 -5.47 6.09
CA ILE A 334 -14.32 -6.45 5.07
C ILE A 334 -13.00 -6.97 4.48
N PRO A 335 -12.83 -8.30 4.36
CA PRO A 335 -11.61 -8.84 3.79
C PRO A 335 -11.52 -8.56 2.29
N THR A 336 -10.29 -8.56 1.79
CA THR A 336 -9.99 -8.54 0.36
C THR A 336 -9.67 -9.96 -0.10
N PRO A 337 -10.27 -10.46 -1.20
CA PRO A 337 -11.44 -9.87 -1.85
C PRO A 337 -12.71 -10.06 -0.98
N PRO A 338 -13.77 -9.24 -1.18
CA PRO A 338 -15.03 -9.39 -0.46
C PRO A 338 -15.66 -10.79 -0.62
N PRO A 339 -16.42 -11.31 0.37
CA PRO A 339 -16.94 -12.68 0.34
C PRO A 339 -17.68 -13.14 -0.93
N PRO A 340 -18.45 -12.29 -1.66
CA PRO A 340 -19.04 -12.69 -2.94
C PRO A 340 -18.03 -13.23 -3.97
N PHE A 341 -16.81 -12.68 -3.98
CA PHE A 341 -15.73 -13.05 -4.90
C PHE A 341 -14.98 -14.33 -4.49
N THR A 342 -15.24 -14.87 -3.29
CA THR A 342 -14.74 -16.19 -2.86
C THR A 342 -15.84 -17.24 -2.81
N SER A 343 -17.07 -16.90 -3.22
CA SER A 343 -18.19 -17.83 -3.25
C SER A 343 -18.00 -18.92 -4.31
N GLN A 344 -18.47 -20.14 -4.01
CA GLN A 344 -18.35 -21.26 -4.95
C GLN A 344 -19.06 -21.01 -6.29
N ASP A 345 -20.16 -20.25 -6.27
CA ASP A 345 -20.90 -19.91 -7.48
C ASP A 345 -20.08 -18.98 -8.39
N PHE A 346 -19.51 -17.90 -7.83
CA PHE A 346 -18.64 -16.99 -8.55
C PHE A 346 -17.39 -17.71 -9.07
N LEU A 347 -16.68 -18.45 -8.21
CA LEU A 347 -15.45 -19.14 -8.60
C LEU A 347 -15.70 -20.18 -9.70
N ARG A 348 -16.83 -20.91 -9.65
CA ARG A 348 -17.23 -21.83 -10.72
C ARG A 348 -17.45 -21.11 -12.04
N LYS A 349 -18.14 -19.97 -12.03
CA LYS A 349 -18.39 -19.16 -13.25
C LYS A 349 -17.08 -18.59 -13.80
N LEU A 350 -16.22 -18.04 -12.95
CA LEU A 350 -14.90 -17.53 -13.34
C LEU A 350 -14.02 -18.65 -13.91
N LYS A 351 -14.03 -19.83 -13.29
CA LYS A 351 -13.27 -21.01 -13.76
C LYS A 351 -13.71 -21.48 -15.17
N ASN A 352 -14.96 -21.22 -15.57
CA ASN A 352 -15.43 -21.52 -16.93
C ASN A 352 -14.88 -20.53 -17.98
N LEU A 353 -14.50 -19.32 -17.56
CA LEU A 353 -13.84 -18.32 -18.42
C LEU A 353 -12.32 -18.53 -18.51
N MET A 354 -11.75 -19.41 -17.70
CA MET A 354 -10.32 -19.70 -17.68
C MET A 354 -9.97 -20.75 -18.73
N THR A 355 -8.87 -20.58 -19.47
CA THR A 355 -8.27 -21.68 -20.25
C THR A 355 -7.74 -22.78 -19.32
N GLU A 356 -7.30 -23.91 -19.87
CA GLU A 356 -6.78 -25.03 -19.08
C GLU A 356 -5.49 -24.69 -18.33
N ASN A 357 -4.65 -23.84 -18.94
CA ASN A 357 -3.38 -23.39 -18.36
C ASN A 357 -3.50 -22.06 -17.61
N CYS A 358 -4.71 -21.51 -17.52
CA CYS A 358 -4.93 -20.21 -16.91
C CYS A 358 -4.58 -20.21 -15.42
N VAL A 359 -4.03 -19.08 -14.99
CA VAL A 359 -3.70 -18.82 -13.59
C VAL A 359 -4.63 -17.72 -13.09
N LEU A 360 -5.35 -17.99 -12.00
CA LEU A 360 -6.07 -16.97 -11.25
C LEU A 360 -5.18 -16.47 -10.10
N SER A 361 -4.73 -15.23 -10.17
CA SER A 361 -3.99 -14.55 -9.10
C SER A 361 -4.94 -13.66 -8.29
N ILE A 362 -5.00 -13.87 -6.98
CA ILE A 362 -5.93 -13.18 -6.09
C ILE A 362 -5.15 -12.42 -5.03
N ASN A 363 -5.36 -11.11 -4.95
CA ASN A 363 -4.89 -10.33 -3.81
C ASN A 363 -5.76 -10.61 -2.59
N THR A 364 -5.15 -10.95 -1.45
CA THR A 364 -5.87 -11.13 -0.20
C THR A 364 -5.30 -10.29 0.94
N PHE A 365 -6.17 -9.59 1.64
CA PHE A 365 -5.83 -8.71 2.77
C PHE A 365 -6.89 -8.82 3.85
N GLY A 366 -6.48 -8.63 5.10
CA GLY A 366 -7.34 -8.71 6.28
C GLY A 366 -6.67 -9.45 7.42
N THR A 367 -7.44 -9.71 8.48
CA THR A 367 -6.96 -10.47 9.64
C THR A 367 -6.55 -11.89 9.24
N ALA A 368 -5.66 -12.50 10.03
CA ALA A 368 -5.22 -13.89 9.80
C ALA A 368 -6.39 -14.87 9.65
N HIS A 369 -7.45 -14.70 10.46
CA HIS A 369 -8.65 -15.52 10.40
C HIS A 369 -9.44 -15.32 9.09
N GLN A 370 -9.59 -14.06 8.65
CA GLN A 370 -10.26 -13.76 7.38
C GLN A 370 -9.51 -14.34 6.18
N LYS A 371 -8.19 -14.18 6.13
CA LYS A 371 -7.35 -14.74 5.05
C LYS A 371 -7.43 -16.27 5.02
N GLU A 372 -7.40 -16.93 6.19
CA GLU A 372 -7.57 -18.38 6.28
C GLU A 372 -8.94 -18.85 5.77
N ASN A 373 -10.01 -18.11 6.07
CA ASN A 373 -11.36 -18.43 5.58
C ASN A 373 -11.45 -18.27 4.06
N SER A 374 -10.89 -17.20 3.48
CA SER A 374 -10.82 -17.02 2.02
C SER A 374 -10.09 -18.19 1.34
N ILE A 375 -8.93 -18.59 1.87
CA ILE A 375 -8.17 -19.74 1.35
C ILE A 375 -9.01 -21.02 1.40
N LYS A 376 -9.71 -21.29 2.51
CA LYS A 376 -10.57 -22.48 2.65
C LYS A 376 -11.70 -22.52 1.62
N GLU A 377 -12.32 -21.39 1.31
CA GLU A 377 -13.37 -21.35 0.27
C GLU A 377 -12.78 -21.55 -1.13
N ILE A 378 -11.68 -20.87 -1.44
CA ILE A 378 -11.07 -20.95 -2.78
C ILE A 378 -10.53 -22.36 -3.08
N LEU A 379 -9.92 -23.02 -2.08
CA LEU A 379 -9.42 -24.40 -2.18
C LEU A 379 -10.49 -25.42 -2.61
N LYS A 380 -11.78 -25.16 -2.40
CA LYS A 380 -12.86 -26.07 -2.82
C LYS A 380 -13.10 -26.05 -4.33
N SER A 381 -12.69 -24.99 -5.02
CA SER A 381 -12.97 -24.78 -6.45
C SER A 381 -11.78 -25.10 -7.37
N PHE A 382 -10.55 -25.12 -6.86
CA PHE A 382 -9.32 -25.28 -7.64
C PHE A 382 -8.56 -26.55 -7.26
N GLU A 383 -7.83 -27.12 -8.22
CA GLU A 383 -7.07 -28.36 -7.99
C GLU A 383 -5.80 -28.07 -7.18
N SER A 384 -5.18 -26.91 -7.42
CA SER A 384 -4.03 -26.45 -6.66
C SER A 384 -4.15 -24.96 -6.33
N LEU A 385 -3.61 -24.60 -5.17
CA LEU A 385 -3.51 -23.23 -4.69
C LEU A 385 -2.13 -23.01 -4.10
N TYR A 386 -1.40 -22.04 -4.64
CA TYR A 386 -0.13 -21.60 -4.10
C TYR A 386 -0.31 -20.24 -3.44
N LYS A 387 0.53 -19.93 -2.46
CA LYS A 387 0.49 -18.66 -1.73
C LYS A 387 1.90 -18.07 -1.60
N ILE A 388 2.00 -16.77 -1.78
CA ILE A 388 3.13 -15.95 -1.35
C ILE A 388 2.60 -14.87 -0.40
N SER A 389 3.22 -14.75 0.77
CA SER A 389 2.97 -13.63 1.70
C SER A 389 3.95 -12.51 1.40
N CYS A 390 3.43 -11.31 1.14
CA CYS A 390 4.25 -10.11 0.93
C CYS A 390 5.00 -9.76 2.23
N LYS A 391 6.19 -9.17 2.11
CA LYS A 391 7.07 -8.79 3.22
C LYS A 391 6.83 -7.36 3.69
N GLU A 392 6.66 -6.45 2.73
CA GLU A 392 6.43 -5.02 2.91
C GLU A 392 4.96 -4.75 3.20
N ASP A 393 4.07 -5.53 2.58
CA ASP A 393 2.63 -5.43 2.74
C ASP A 393 2.06 -6.67 3.46
N THR A 394 0.99 -6.50 4.24
CA THR A 394 0.35 -7.65 4.95
C THR A 394 -0.49 -8.56 4.02
N ASN A 395 -0.42 -8.30 2.70
CA ASN A 395 -1.14 -9.00 1.65
C ASN A 395 -0.58 -10.41 1.44
N ASP A 396 -1.47 -11.38 1.23
CA ASP A 396 -1.11 -12.68 0.66
C ASP A 396 -1.64 -12.75 -0.77
N ILE A 397 -0.82 -13.14 -1.72
CA ILE A 397 -1.25 -13.43 -3.09
C ILE A 397 -1.45 -14.93 -3.25
N LEU A 398 -2.64 -15.30 -3.73
CA LEU A 398 -3.01 -16.68 -4.01
C LEU A 398 -2.94 -16.94 -5.51
N PHE A 399 -2.36 -18.06 -5.93
CA PHE A 399 -2.32 -18.52 -7.32
C PHE A 399 -3.13 -19.81 -7.43
N CYS A 400 -4.25 -19.76 -8.13
CA CYS A 400 -5.22 -20.84 -8.21
C CYS A 400 -5.23 -21.43 -9.62
N LEU A 401 -5.09 -22.75 -9.72
CA LEU A 401 -4.95 -23.45 -11.00
C LEU A 401 -5.88 -24.66 -11.12
N LYS A 402 -6.14 -25.04 -12.37
CA LYS A 402 -6.90 -26.26 -12.72
C LYS A 402 -6.07 -27.55 -12.64
N LYS A 403 -4.77 -27.43 -12.39
CA LYS A 403 -3.81 -28.54 -12.31
C LYS A 403 -2.71 -28.23 -11.29
N ILE A 404 -2.02 -29.27 -10.82
CA ILE A 404 -0.81 -29.11 -9.99
C ILE A 404 0.41 -28.81 -10.87
N ILE A 405 1.25 -27.85 -10.46
CA ILE A 405 2.55 -27.54 -11.09
C ILE A 405 3.68 -27.82 -10.09
N THR A 406 4.67 -28.59 -10.50
CA THR A 406 5.80 -28.92 -9.61
C THR A 406 6.72 -27.72 -9.42
N GLN A 407 7.43 -27.64 -8.29
CA GLN A 407 8.41 -26.59 -8.04
C GLN A 407 9.49 -26.53 -9.15
N SER A 408 9.94 -27.69 -9.65
CA SER A 408 10.90 -27.76 -10.76
C SER A 408 10.38 -27.09 -12.05
N GLN A 409 9.09 -27.29 -12.38
CA GLN A 409 8.48 -26.60 -13.52
C GLN A 409 8.39 -25.08 -13.31
N ILE A 410 8.13 -24.64 -12.08
CA ILE A 410 8.11 -23.20 -11.73
C ILE A 410 9.51 -22.61 -11.87
N GLU A 411 10.54 -23.30 -11.39
CA GLU A 411 11.94 -22.89 -11.54
C GLU A 411 12.37 -22.77 -13.01
N ASP A 412 11.98 -23.73 -13.86
CA ASP A 412 12.26 -23.66 -15.30
C ASP A 412 11.50 -22.51 -15.98
N ASN A 413 10.24 -22.29 -15.61
CA ASN A 413 9.44 -21.17 -16.10
C ASN A 413 10.00 -19.81 -15.67
N LEU A 414 10.58 -19.70 -14.47
CA LEU A 414 11.25 -18.50 -13.99
C LEU A 414 12.50 -18.18 -14.81
N LYS A 415 13.28 -19.19 -15.21
CA LYS A 415 14.43 -18.98 -16.13
C LYS A 415 13.98 -18.38 -17.46
N ILE A 416 12.90 -18.90 -18.04
CA ILE A 416 12.32 -18.36 -19.28
C ILE A 416 11.93 -16.88 -19.11
N ILE A 417 11.31 -16.53 -17.96
CA ILE A 417 10.94 -15.14 -17.67
C ILE A 417 12.19 -14.27 -17.57
N GLU A 418 13.19 -14.68 -16.80
CA GLU A 418 14.42 -13.90 -16.62
C GLU A 418 15.20 -13.69 -17.93
N GLU A 419 15.16 -14.66 -18.85
CA GLU A 419 15.76 -14.56 -20.18
C GLU A 419 14.99 -13.61 -21.13
N ARG A 420 13.68 -13.46 -20.94
CA ARG A 420 12.80 -12.78 -21.91
C ARG A 420 12.15 -11.51 -21.38
N LYS A 421 12.27 -11.20 -20.09
CA LYS A 421 11.69 -10.01 -19.48
C LYS A 421 12.27 -8.74 -20.12
N THR A 422 11.41 -7.74 -20.27
CA THR A 422 11.77 -6.43 -20.82
C THR A 422 11.64 -5.30 -19.78
N TRP A 423 11.22 -5.64 -18.57
CA TRP A 423 11.16 -4.73 -17.42
C TRP A 423 12.48 -4.69 -16.67
N ASP A 424 12.58 -3.78 -15.71
CA ASP A 424 13.79 -3.49 -14.94
C ASP A 424 14.36 -4.76 -14.28
N SER A 425 15.69 -4.89 -14.31
CA SER A 425 16.38 -6.04 -13.73
C SER A 425 16.23 -6.13 -12.21
N SER A 426 15.90 -5.02 -11.53
CA SER A 426 15.58 -4.99 -10.11
C SER A 426 14.32 -5.76 -9.76
N LEU A 427 13.41 -5.98 -10.71
CA LEU A 427 12.22 -6.81 -10.54
C LEU A 427 12.53 -8.25 -10.99
N ASN A 428 13.03 -9.04 -10.04
CA ASN A 428 13.33 -10.47 -10.22
C ASN A 428 12.26 -11.33 -9.53
N LEU A 429 11.50 -12.07 -10.32
CA LEU A 429 10.42 -12.90 -9.77
C LEU A 429 10.96 -14.11 -9.00
N SER A 430 12.20 -14.54 -9.26
CA SER A 430 12.84 -15.66 -8.56
C SER A 430 13.04 -15.39 -7.08
N ASP A 431 13.11 -14.12 -6.67
CA ASP A 431 13.27 -13.73 -5.25
C ASP A 431 12.09 -14.18 -4.39
N TYR A 432 10.91 -14.37 -5.01
CA TYR A 432 9.69 -14.82 -4.34
C TYR A 432 9.56 -16.33 -4.26
N LEU A 433 10.37 -17.11 -5.00
CA LEU A 433 10.25 -18.58 -5.04
C LEU A 433 10.38 -19.20 -3.64
N SER A 434 11.30 -18.69 -2.82
CA SER A 434 11.51 -19.18 -1.45
C SER A 434 10.31 -18.97 -0.52
N ALA A 435 9.43 -18.01 -0.85
CA ALA A 435 8.23 -17.70 -0.09
C ALA A 435 6.99 -18.47 -0.59
N LEU A 436 7.09 -19.11 -1.76
CA LEU A 436 5.98 -19.84 -2.38
C LEU A 436 5.64 -21.10 -1.58
N LYS A 437 4.36 -21.25 -1.23
CA LYS A 437 3.84 -22.40 -0.49
C LYS A 437 2.65 -23.00 -1.22
N LEU A 438 2.65 -24.32 -1.40
CA LEU A 438 1.46 -25.05 -1.83
C LEU A 438 0.53 -25.20 -0.62
N GLU A 439 -0.68 -24.66 -0.72
CA GLU A 439 -1.71 -24.79 0.30
C GLU A 439 -2.44 -26.13 0.12
N THR A 440 -2.58 -26.87 1.21
CA THR A 440 -3.33 -28.11 1.24
C THR A 440 -4.59 -27.93 2.09
N PRO A 441 -5.68 -28.68 1.81
CA PRO A 441 -6.81 -28.72 2.71
C PRO A 441 -6.31 -29.18 4.09
N LYS A 442 -6.36 -28.31 5.10
CA LYS A 442 -6.10 -28.73 6.47
C LYS A 442 -7.16 -29.78 6.82
N SER A 443 -6.72 -30.99 7.15
CA SER A 443 -7.58 -32.01 7.73
C SER A 443 -8.24 -31.41 8.99
N SER A 444 -9.56 -31.27 8.94
CA SER A 444 -10.42 -30.72 9.99
C SER A 444 -10.30 -31.46 11.31
#